data_AF-A0A7C3JYG5-F1
#
_entry.id   AF-A0A7C3JYG5-F1
#
_cell.length_a   1.000
_cell.length_b   1.000
_cell.length_c   1.000
_cell.angle_alpha   90.00
_cell.angle_beta   90.00
_cell.angle_gamma   90.00
#
_symmetry.space_group_name_H-M   'P 1'
#
loop_
_entity.id
_entity.type
_entity.pdbx_description
1 polymer ?
#
loop_
_entity_poly.entity_id
_entity_poly.type
_entity_poly.pdbx_seq_one_letter_code
_entity_poly.pdbx_strand_id
1 'polypeptide(L)'
;MTEASPPPSEDAGARRAERRVFSARLNAFLDQLYEGQAPNAGSFCSFCYNPLPPGYQRCDHCGQAVSERAPVQTLPADVLEMHRRMRKRESLIVNTLAYLGLALGLALFLGMVAINVLYMDRALWFFLLATAVFLIGSRLLAGLLGGIVGDEIAYRYANKRLAEDWAAHVARRETRRAE
;
A
#
# COMPACT_ATOMS: atom_id res chain seq x y z
N MET A 1 -6.40 -31.82 31.24
CA MET A 1 -5.42 -30.77 30.89
C MET A 1 -5.80 -30.29 29.51
N THR A 2 -6.54 -29.18 29.44
CA THR A 2 -7.05 -28.64 28.18
C THR A 2 -6.06 -27.62 27.68
N GLU A 3 -5.32 -27.97 26.63
CA GLU A 3 -4.35 -27.11 25.96
C GLU A 3 -5.11 -25.94 25.33
N ALA A 4 -4.92 -24.74 25.88
CA ALA A 4 -5.54 -23.53 25.36
C ALA A 4 -4.97 -23.23 23.97
N SER A 5 -5.82 -23.29 22.94
CA SER A 5 -5.44 -22.84 21.59
C SER A 5 -4.97 -21.39 21.64
N PRO A 6 -3.83 -21.04 21.00
CA PRO A 6 -3.37 -19.66 20.90
C PRO A 6 -4.35 -18.84 20.04
N PRO A 7 -4.53 -17.54 20.32
CA PRO A 7 -5.49 -16.69 19.60
C PRO A 7 -5.10 -16.53 18.11
N PRO A 8 -6.04 -16.67 17.16
CA PRO A 8 -5.73 -16.76 15.73
C PRO A 8 -5.46 -15.42 14.99
N SER A 9 -5.21 -14.30 15.68
CA SER A 9 -5.18 -12.96 15.01
C SER A 9 -3.84 -12.21 15.00
N GLU A 10 -3.00 -12.28 16.04
CA GLU A 10 -1.70 -11.56 16.05
C GLU A 10 -0.68 -12.18 15.07
N ASP A 11 -0.76 -13.49 14.94
CA ASP A 11 0.22 -14.33 14.25
C ASP A 11 0.09 -14.24 12.71
N ALA A 12 -1.06 -13.79 12.20
CA ALA A 12 -1.28 -13.55 10.77
C ALA A 12 -0.74 -12.17 10.33
N GLY A 13 -0.86 -11.17 11.20
CA GLY A 13 -0.30 -9.83 10.98
C GLY A 13 1.23 -9.84 11.00
N ALA A 14 1.82 -10.54 11.97
CA ALA A 14 3.26 -10.74 12.08
C ALA A 14 3.84 -11.49 10.87
N ARG A 15 3.21 -12.60 10.44
CA ARG A 15 3.62 -13.35 9.24
C ARG A 15 3.42 -12.59 7.92
N ARG A 16 2.49 -11.62 7.87
CA ARG A 16 2.35 -10.67 6.74
C ARG A 16 3.43 -9.58 6.78
N ALA A 17 3.91 -9.19 7.96
CA ALA A 17 5.03 -8.25 8.12
C ALA A 17 6.38 -8.89 7.74
N GLU A 18 6.58 -10.17 8.05
CA GLU A 18 7.78 -10.96 7.72
C GLU A 18 8.03 -11.12 6.20
N ARG A 19 7.00 -11.00 5.36
CA ARG A 19 7.13 -11.09 3.89
C ARG A 19 7.32 -9.74 3.20
N ARG A 20 7.45 -8.65 3.94
CA ARG A 20 7.65 -7.32 3.35
C ARG A 20 9.12 -7.11 3.04
N VAL A 21 9.37 -6.58 1.83
CA VAL A 21 10.71 -6.17 1.40
C VAL A 21 11.19 -4.98 2.22
N PHE A 22 10.30 -4.02 2.48
CA PHE A 22 10.56 -2.90 3.37
C PHE A 22 9.88 -3.12 4.71
N SER A 23 10.64 -2.90 5.79
CA SER A 23 10.08 -2.92 7.13
C SER A 23 9.07 -1.78 7.31
N ALA A 24 8.17 -1.94 8.28
CA ALA A 24 7.26 -0.86 8.66
C ALA A 24 8.00 0.42 9.09
N ARG A 25 9.15 0.26 9.76
CA ARG A 25 9.99 1.39 10.20
C ARG A 25 10.62 2.13 9.02
N LEU A 26 11.10 1.40 8.01
CA LEU A 26 11.65 2.00 6.80
C LEU A 26 10.56 2.75 6.02
N ASN A 27 9.38 2.16 5.86
CA ASN A 27 8.27 2.85 5.19
C ASN A 27 7.88 4.14 5.92
N ALA A 28 7.73 4.10 7.25
CA ALA A 28 7.42 5.29 8.04
C ALA A 28 8.49 6.39 7.89
N PHE A 29 9.77 6.01 7.88
CA PHE A 29 10.86 6.96 7.63
C PHE A 29 10.80 7.55 6.21
N LEU A 30 10.54 6.73 5.20
CA LEU A 30 10.42 7.18 3.81
C LEU A 30 9.24 8.14 3.64
N ASP A 31 8.11 7.87 4.28
CA ASP A 31 6.95 8.77 4.28
C ASP A 31 7.32 10.13 4.91
N GLN A 32 7.96 10.14 6.07
CA GLN A 32 8.47 11.38 6.71
C GLN A 32 9.47 12.14 5.82
N LEU A 33 10.34 11.42 5.12
CA LEU A 33 11.29 12.00 4.17
C LEU A 33 10.56 12.68 3.01
N TYR A 34 9.53 12.06 2.44
CA TYR A 34 8.73 12.65 1.36
C TYR A 34 7.87 13.84 1.82
N GLU A 35 7.46 13.84 3.08
CA GLU A 35 6.76 14.97 3.71
C GLU A 35 7.69 16.11 4.12
N GLY A 36 9.01 15.96 3.93
CA GLY A 36 10.01 16.96 4.33
C GLY A 36 10.21 17.07 5.85
N GLN A 37 9.72 16.09 6.62
CA GLN A 37 9.81 16.05 8.08
C GLN A 37 11.12 15.43 8.58
N ALA A 38 11.81 14.66 7.72
CA ALA A 38 13.09 14.04 8.04
C ALA A 38 14.08 14.22 6.88
N PRO A 39 15.38 14.48 7.14
CA PRO A 39 16.41 14.46 6.11
C PRO A 39 16.76 13.01 5.71
N ASN A 40 17.29 12.80 4.50
CA ASN A 40 17.85 11.50 4.09
C ASN A 40 19.23 11.27 4.71
N ALA A 41 19.29 11.23 6.04
CA ALA A 41 20.51 11.04 6.82
C ALA A 41 20.20 10.20 8.06
N GLY A 42 21.11 9.27 8.40
CA GLY A 42 21.00 8.43 9.58
C GLY A 42 21.71 7.09 9.39
N SER A 43 21.70 6.25 10.43
CA SER A 43 22.30 4.91 10.34
C SER A 43 21.29 3.90 9.81
N PHE A 44 21.52 3.34 8.63
CA PHE A 44 20.66 2.31 8.04
C PHE A 44 21.43 1.00 7.85
N CYS A 45 20.72 -0.12 7.96
CA CYS A 45 21.29 -1.42 7.63
C CYS A 45 21.73 -1.44 6.16
N SER A 46 22.98 -1.78 5.90
CA SER A 46 23.53 -1.85 4.54
C SER A 46 22.89 -2.94 3.66
N PHE A 47 22.23 -3.93 4.26
CA PHE A 47 21.56 -5.01 3.53
C PHE A 47 20.10 -4.68 3.18
N CYS A 48 19.26 -4.37 4.17
CA CYS A 48 17.81 -4.14 3.99
C CYS A 48 17.37 -2.68 4.15
N TYR A 49 18.31 -1.76 4.42
CA TYR A 49 18.06 -0.33 4.64
C TYR A 49 17.15 0.00 5.83
N ASN A 50 16.84 -0.96 6.71
CA ASN A 50 16.08 -0.69 7.91
C ASN A 50 16.83 0.33 8.81
N PRO A 51 16.17 1.39 9.32
CA PRO A 51 16.79 2.31 10.27
C PRO A 51 17.29 1.59 11.52
N LEU A 52 18.55 1.85 11.87
CA LEU A 52 19.24 1.26 13.01
C LEU A 52 19.28 2.23 14.20
N PRO A 53 18.91 1.80 15.41
CA PRO A 53 19.16 2.57 16.62
C PRO A 53 20.66 2.79 16.87
N PRO A 54 21.05 3.81 17.66
CA PRO A 54 22.44 3.96 18.08
C PRO A 54 22.92 2.74 18.89
N GLY A 55 24.17 2.31 18.66
CA GLY A 55 24.80 1.21 19.41
C GLY A 55 24.34 -0.21 19.01
N TYR A 56 23.53 -0.36 17.97
CA TYR A 56 23.02 -1.66 17.55
C TYR A 56 24.09 -2.52 16.84
N GLN A 57 24.19 -3.79 17.23
CA GLN A 57 25.17 -4.73 16.64
C GLN A 57 24.61 -5.62 15.52
N ARG A 58 23.29 -5.86 15.49
CA ARG A 58 22.62 -6.67 14.47
C ARG A 58 21.28 -6.05 14.09
N CYS A 59 20.94 -6.05 12.80
CA CYS A 59 19.65 -5.54 12.34
C CYS A 59 18.50 -6.41 12.87
N ASP A 60 17.50 -5.78 13.50
CA ASP A 60 16.26 -6.42 14.00
C ASP A 60 15.37 -6.95 12.88
N HIS A 61 15.45 -6.38 11.68
CA HIS A 61 14.62 -6.79 10.54
C HIS A 61 15.19 -7.98 9.75
N CYS A 62 16.50 -7.95 9.44
CA CYS A 62 17.12 -8.98 8.58
C CYS A 62 18.17 -9.85 9.30
N GLY A 63 18.49 -9.57 10.57
CA GLY A 63 19.47 -10.32 11.35
C GLY A 63 20.94 -10.06 11.02
N GLN A 64 21.23 -9.28 9.97
CA GLN A 64 22.58 -8.96 9.50
C GLN A 64 23.40 -8.25 10.60
N ALA A 65 24.60 -8.75 10.87
CA ALA A 65 25.51 -8.09 11.81
C ALA A 65 26.13 -6.82 11.20
N VAL A 66 26.19 -5.76 12.00
CA VAL A 66 26.78 -4.46 11.62
C VAL A 66 28.28 -4.57 11.40
N SER A 67 28.95 -5.51 12.09
CA SER A 67 30.36 -5.83 11.89
C SER A 67 30.66 -6.44 10.52
N GLU A 68 29.71 -7.15 9.90
CA GLU A 68 29.91 -7.76 8.58
C GLU A 68 29.81 -6.75 7.44
N ARG A 69 28.95 -5.73 7.60
CA ARG A 69 28.77 -4.66 6.62
C ARG A 69 28.45 -3.35 7.34
N ALA A 70 29.35 -2.37 7.23
CA ALA A 70 29.18 -1.05 7.83
C ALA A 70 27.81 -0.43 7.46
N PRO A 71 27.13 0.27 8.40
CA PRO A 71 25.87 0.93 8.12
C PRO A 71 26.03 1.99 7.01
N VAL A 72 25.00 2.16 6.20
CA VAL A 72 24.97 3.26 5.22
C VAL A 72 24.37 4.50 5.90
N GLN A 73 24.93 5.67 5.59
CA GLN A 73 24.52 6.94 6.20
C GLN A 73 23.35 7.62 5.45
N THR A 74 23.13 7.21 4.21
CA THR A 74 22.14 7.80 3.30
C THR A 74 21.48 6.68 2.49
N LEU A 75 20.17 6.77 2.28
CA LEU A 75 19.47 5.81 1.44
C LEU A 75 19.84 6.01 -0.04
N PRO A 76 20.16 4.94 -0.79
CA PRO A 76 20.44 5.05 -2.22
C PRO A 76 19.22 5.55 -3.00
N ALA A 77 19.46 6.36 -4.04
CA ALA A 77 18.41 6.89 -4.91
C ALA A 77 17.52 5.78 -5.51
N ASP A 78 18.10 4.62 -5.84
CA ASP A 78 17.37 3.45 -6.35
C ASP A 78 16.28 2.98 -5.39
N VAL A 79 16.55 3.01 -4.07
CA VAL A 79 15.61 2.59 -3.02
C VAL A 79 14.48 3.60 -2.86
N LEU A 80 14.82 4.90 -2.88
CA LEU A 80 13.84 5.98 -2.84
C LEU A 80 12.89 5.87 -4.04
N GLU A 81 13.43 5.71 -5.24
CA GLU A 81 12.63 5.59 -6.45
C GLU A 81 11.79 4.31 -6.47
N MET A 82 12.29 3.18 -5.94
CA MET A 82 11.48 1.97 -5.74
C MET A 82 10.25 2.24 -4.85
N HIS A 83 10.43 2.92 -3.72
CA HIS A 83 9.32 3.30 -2.85
C HIS A 83 8.34 4.25 -3.54
N ARG A 84 8.85 5.25 -4.26
CA ARG A 84 8.01 6.20 -5.01
C ARG A 84 7.13 5.49 -6.04
N ARG A 85 7.69 4.54 -6.79
CA ARG A 85 6.93 3.71 -7.74
C ARG A 85 5.90 2.85 -7.05
N MET A 86 6.21 2.29 -5.88
CA MET A 86 5.25 1.53 -5.07
C MET A 86 4.04 2.40 -4.70
N ARG A 87 4.26 3.56 -4.07
CA ARG A 87 3.18 4.48 -3.66
C ARG A 87 2.36 5.00 -4.84
N LYS A 88 3.01 5.26 -5.98
CA LYS A 88 2.30 5.66 -7.22
C LYS A 88 1.36 4.55 -7.72
N ARG A 89 1.79 3.28 -7.68
CA ARG A 89 0.95 2.12 -8.07
C ARG A 89 -0.23 1.94 -7.11
N GLU A 90 0.00 2.07 -5.80
CA GLU A 90 -1.06 2.01 -4.80
C GLU A 90 -2.12 3.10 -5.04
N SER A 91 -1.67 4.35 -5.15
CA SER A 91 -2.55 5.48 -5.41
C SER A 91 -3.34 5.33 -6.72
N LEU A 92 -2.71 4.82 -7.79
CA LEU A 92 -3.39 4.57 -9.06
C LEU A 92 -4.51 3.55 -8.90
N ILE A 93 -4.26 2.43 -8.22
CA ILE A 93 -5.25 1.35 -8.05
C ILE A 93 -6.41 1.83 -7.18
N VAL A 94 -6.14 2.45 -6.03
CA VAL A 94 -7.17 2.97 -5.13
C VAL A 94 -8.04 4.01 -5.85
N ASN A 95 -7.41 4.95 -6.56
CA ASN A 95 -8.13 5.98 -7.31
C ASN A 95 -8.97 5.40 -8.45
N THR A 96 -8.43 4.41 -9.18
CA THR A 96 -9.17 3.73 -10.27
C THR A 96 -10.41 3.02 -9.73
N LEU A 97 -10.31 2.36 -8.57
CA LEU A 97 -11.45 1.69 -7.94
C LEU A 97 -12.49 2.66 -7.37
N ALA A 98 -12.04 3.80 -6.83
CA ALA A 98 -12.94 4.88 -6.43
C ALA A 98 -13.74 5.42 -7.62
N TYR A 99 -13.07 5.69 -8.76
CA TYR A 99 -13.73 6.11 -9.99
C TYR A 99 -14.66 5.05 -10.56
N LEU A 100 -14.31 3.76 -10.45
CA LEU A 100 -15.20 2.67 -10.83
C LEU A 100 -16.49 2.68 -10.01
N GLY A 101 -16.39 2.88 -8.69
CA GLY A 101 -17.57 3.01 -7.83
C GLY A 101 -18.46 4.20 -8.20
N LEU A 102 -17.86 5.34 -8.52
CA LEU A 102 -18.59 6.51 -9.02
C LEU A 102 -19.28 6.22 -10.36
N ALA A 103 -18.58 5.57 -11.29
CA ALA A 103 -19.11 5.20 -12.60
C ALA A 103 -20.29 4.22 -12.49
N LEU A 104 -20.21 3.25 -11.57
CA LEU A 104 -21.32 2.33 -11.29
C LEU A 104 -22.53 3.06 -10.68
N GLY A 105 -22.29 4.00 -9.75
CA GLY A 105 -23.35 4.85 -9.22
C GLY A 105 -24.05 5.66 -10.32
N LEU A 106 -23.28 6.26 -11.23
CA LEU A 106 -23.81 6.99 -12.38
C LEU A 106 -24.61 6.09 -13.33
N ALA A 107 -24.10 4.90 -13.64
CA ALA A 107 -24.81 3.95 -14.49
C ALA A 107 -26.15 3.52 -13.86
N LEU A 108 -26.18 3.28 -12.55
CA LEU A 108 -27.41 2.95 -11.82
C LEU A 108 -28.41 4.12 -11.87
N PHE A 109 -27.94 5.35 -11.64
CA PHE A 109 -28.77 6.55 -11.76
C PHE A 109 -29.40 6.69 -13.14
N LEU A 110 -28.60 6.59 -14.20
CA LEU A 110 -29.07 6.67 -15.59
C LEU A 110 -30.06 5.54 -15.91
N GLY A 111 -29.81 4.33 -15.40
CA GLY A 111 -30.73 3.20 -15.53
C GLY A 111 -32.08 3.47 -14.87
N MET A 112 -32.09 4.00 -13.65
CA MET A 112 -33.32 4.39 -12.95
C MET A 112 -34.06 5.50 -13.73
N VAL A 113 -33.35 6.54 -14.17
CA VAL A 113 -33.94 7.62 -14.97
C VAL A 113 -34.56 7.07 -16.25
N ALA A 114 -33.86 6.17 -16.97
CA ALA A 114 -34.39 5.54 -18.17
C ALA A 114 -35.67 4.74 -17.88
N ILE A 115 -35.70 3.97 -16.80
CA ILE A 115 -36.91 3.24 -16.37
C ILE A 115 -38.06 4.21 -16.10
N ASN A 116 -37.80 5.31 -15.40
CA ASN A 116 -38.83 6.31 -15.08
C ASN A 116 -39.44 6.93 -16.35
N VAL A 117 -38.57 7.24 -17.33
CA VAL A 117 -38.97 7.88 -18.58
C VAL A 117 -39.72 6.92 -19.49
N LEU A 118 -39.30 5.65 -19.55
CA LEU A 118 -39.87 4.66 -20.47
C LEU A 118 -41.13 3.97 -19.93
N TYR A 119 -41.26 3.83 -18.61
CA TYR A 119 -42.30 2.98 -18.01
C TYR A 119 -43.14 3.65 -16.91
N MET A 120 -42.75 4.81 -16.37
CA MET A 120 -43.41 5.41 -15.19
C MET A 120 -43.89 6.85 -15.43
N ASP A 121 -44.17 7.20 -16.69
CA ASP A 121 -44.73 8.51 -17.08
C ASP A 121 -44.01 9.72 -16.48
N ARG A 122 -42.68 9.61 -16.28
CA ARG A 122 -41.82 10.69 -15.77
C ARG A 122 -42.21 11.15 -14.36
N ALA A 123 -42.63 10.21 -13.51
CA ALA A 123 -42.97 10.50 -12.12
C ALA A 123 -41.85 11.26 -11.39
N LEU A 124 -42.17 12.44 -10.85
CA LEU A 124 -41.20 13.33 -10.19
C LEU A 124 -40.57 12.70 -8.94
N TRP A 125 -41.36 11.99 -8.13
CA TRP A 125 -40.85 11.34 -6.92
C TRP A 125 -39.78 10.28 -7.24
N PHE A 126 -39.86 9.63 -8.40
CA PHE A 126 -38.89 8.63 -8.82
C PHE A 126 -37.57 9.28 -9.26
N PHE A 127 -37.61 10.49 -9.84
CA PHE A 127 -36.39 11.27 -10.08
C PHE A 127 -35.69 11.67 -8.78
N LEU A 128 -36.47 12.08 -7.75
CA LEU A 128 -35.92 12.38 -6.43
C LEU A 128 -35.28 11.13 -5.81
N LEU A 129 -35.95 9.98 -5.90
CA LEU A 129 -35.41 8.70 -5.44
C LEU A 129 -34.12 8.33 -6.18
N ALA A 130 -34.11 8.38 -7.51
CA ALA A 130 -32.93 8.09 -8.31
C ALA A 130 -31.76 9.00 -7.92
N THR A 131 -32.02 10.29 -7.71
CA THR A 131 -31.01 11.27 -7.26
C THR A 131 -30.47 10.93 -5.87
N ALA A 132 -31.35 10.57 -4.93
CA ALA A 132 -30.92 10.16 -3.58
C ALA A 132 -30.07 8.88 -3.64
N VAL A 133 -30.49 7.88 -4.43
CA VAL A 133 -29.75 6.63 -4.67
C VAL A 133 -28.40 6.94 -5.31
N PHE A 134 -28.31 7.87 -6.26
CA PHE A 134 -27.04 8.28 -6.85
C PHE A 134 -26.10 8.87 -5.80
N LEU A 135 -26.55 9.87 -5.04
CA LEU A 135 -25.69 10.58 -4.08
C LEU A 135 -25.19 9.65 -2.97
N ILE A 136 -26.08 8.83 -2.41
CA ILE A 136 -25.74 7.92 -1.32
C ILE A 136 -24.98 6.71 -1.87
N GLY A 137 -25.51 6.09 -2.93
CA GLY A 137 -24.97 4.87 -3.52
C GLY A 137 -23.59 5.07 -4.12
N SER A 138 -23.35 6.16 -4.86
CA SER A 138 -22.01 6.44 -5.41
C SER A 138 -20.97 6.65 -4.32
N ARG A 139 -21.32 7.33 -3.21
CA ARG A 139 -20.43 7.54 -2.08
C ARG A 139 -20.10 6.24 -1.36
N LEU A 140 -21.11 5.39 -1.12
CA LEU A 140 -20.92 4.07 -0.50
C LEU A 140 -20.09 3.15 -1.40
N LEU A 141 -20.41 3.08 -2.70
CA LEU A 141 -19.69 2.25 -3.66
C LEU A 141 -18.23 2.70 -3.81
N ALA A 142 -17.97 4.00 -3.93
CA ALA A 142 -16.61 4.53 -4.02
C ALA A 142 -15.81 4.26 -2.74
N GLY A 143 -16.42 4.40 -1.56
CA GLY A 143 -15.76 4.09 -0.29
C GLY A 143 -15.48 2.59 -0.10
N LEU A 144 -16.44 1.73 -0.46
CA LEU A 144 -16.31 0.28 -0.33
C LEU A 144 -15.27 -0.30 -1.30
N LEU A 145 -15.36 0.11 -2.57
CA LEU A 145 -14.45 -0.36 -3.62
C LEU A 145 -13.06 0.26 -3.48
N GLY A 146 -12.97 1.56 -3.18
CA GLY A 146 -11.71 2.25 -3.01
C GLY A 146 -10.97 1.84 -1.74
N GLY A 147 -11.65 1.79 -0.60
CA GLY A 147 -11.04 1.46 0.69
C GLY A 147 -10.83 -0.04 0.86
N ILE A 148 -11.90 -0.79 1.18
CA ILE A 148 -11.78 -2.19 1.62
C ILE A 148 -11.17 -3.07 0.53
N VAL A 149 -11.73 -3.00 -0.68
CA VAL A 149 -11.28 -3.87 -1.79
C VAL A 149 -10.00 -3.33 -2.42
N GLY A 150 -9.92 -2.01 -2.60
CA GLY A 150 -8.79 -1.37 -3.26
C GLY A 150 -7.51 -1.47 -2.47
N ASP A 151 -7.54 -1.26 -1.16
CA ASP A 151 -6.32 -1.30 -0.35
C ASP A 151 -5.68 -2.69 -0.35
N GLU A 152 -6.46 -3.77 -0.20
CA GLU A 152 -5.88 -5.12 -0.18
C GLU A 152 -5.33 -5.54 -1.56
N ILE A 153 -6.05 -5.22 -2.65
CA ILE A 153 -5.59 -5.53 -4.01
C ILE A 153 -4.35 -4.71 -4.35
N ALA A 154 -4.39 -3.39 -4.08
CA ALA A 154 -3.29 -2.47 -4.32
C ALA A 154 -2.05 -2.92 -3.56
N TYR A 155 -2.20 -3.23 -2.28
CA TYR A 155 -1.11 -3.66 -1.41
C TYR A 155 -0.48 -4.97 -1.88
N ARG A 156 -1.27 -5.99 -2.25
CA ARG A 156 -0.75 -7.27 -2.74
C ARG A 156 0.00 -7.11 -4.06
N TYR A 157 -0.57 -6.34 -4.99
CA TYR A 157 0.04 -6.07 -6.29
C TYR A 157 1.34 -5.29 -6.14
N ALA A 158 1.33 -4.21 -5.34
CA ALA A 158 2.49 -3.35 -5.11
C ALA A 158 3.64 -4.12 -4.46
N ASN A 159 3.37 -4.95 -3.44
CA ASN A 159 4.40 -5.76 -2.78
C ASN A 159 5.01 -6.81 -3.70
N LYS A 160 4.21 -7.48 -4.54
CA LYS A 160 4.74 -8.45 -5.50
C LYS A 160 5.75 -7.78 -6.43
N ARG A 161 5.38 -6.62 -6.97
CA ARG A 161 6.25 -5.88 -7.89
C ARG A 161 7.46 -5.27 -7.18
N LEU A 162 7.30 -4.82 -5.93
CA LEU A 162 8.42 -4.36 -5.11
C LEU A 162 9.43 -5.48 -4.86
N ALA A 163 8.98 -6.71 -4.61
CA ALA A 163 9.87 -7.85 -4.43
C ALA A 163 10.70 -8.17 -5.68
N GLU A 164 10.09 -8.06 -6.86
CA GLU A 164 10.79 -8.19 -8.15
C GLU A 164 11.82 -7.06 -8.35
N ASP A 165 11.41 -5.80 -8.11
CA ASP A 165 12.28 -4.62 -8.23
C ASP A 165 13.47 -4.72 -7.25
N TRP A 166 13.23 -5.23 -6.04
CA TRP A 166 14.23 -5.45 -5.00
C TRP A 166 15.20 -6.58 -5.32
N ALA A 167 14.72 -7.72 -5.81
CA ALA A 167 15.58 -8.82 -6.23
C ALA A 167 16.58 -8.35 -7.30
N ALA A 168 16.09 -7.55 -8.27
CA ALA A 168 16.95 -6.95 -9.29
C ALA A 168 17.96 -5.95 -8.70
N HIS A 169 17.55 -5.16 -7.69
CA HIS A 169 18.44 -4.24 -6.98
C HIS A 169 19.57 -4.97 -6.24
N VAL A 170 19.22 -6.03 -5.50
CA VAL A 170 20.19 -6.85 -4.77
C VAL A 170 21.18 -7.49 -5.75
N ALA A 171 20.71 -8.06 -6.86
CA ALA A 171 21.59 -8.63 -7.88
C ALA A 171 22.62 -7.61 -8.39
N ARG A 172 22.17 -6.41 -8.79
CA ARG A 172 23.07 -5.32 -9.24
C ARG A 172 24.06 -4.88 -8.16
N ARG A 173 23.65 -4.89 -6.89
CA ARG A 173 24.52 -4.51 -5.78
C ARG A 173 25.62 -5.54 -5.55
N GLU A 174 25.29 -6.83 -5.56
CA GLU A 174 26.29 -7.88 -5.34
C GLU A 174 27.23 -8.01 -6.54
N THR A 175 26.78 -7.79 -7.79
CA THR A 175 27.66 -7.71 -8.97
C THR A 175 28.70 -6.59 -8.83
N ARG A 176 28.27 -5.37 -8.46
CA ARG A 176 29.18 -4.22 -8.24
C ARG A 176 30.19 -4.41 -7.12
N ARG A 177 30.00 -5.41 -6.25
CA ARG A 177 30.93 -5.71 -5.15
C ARG A 177 31.96 -6.78 -5.53
N ALA A 178 31.65 -7.58 -6.55
CA ALA A 178 32.56 -8.61 -7.05
C ALA A 178 33.63 -8.05 -8.00
N GLU A 179 33.38 -6.86 -8.55
CA GLU A 179 34.32 -6.05 -9.35
C GLU A 179 35.24 -5.22 -8.43
#